data_AF-A0A510IFC6-F1
#
_entry.id   AF-A0A510IFC6-F1
#
_cell.length_a   1.000
_cell.length_b   1.000
_cell.length_c   1.000
_cell.angle_alpha   90.00
_cell.angle_beta   90.00
_cell.angle_gamma   90.00
#
_symmetry.space_group_name_H-M   'P 1'
#
loop_
_entity.id
_entity.type
_entity.pdbx_description
1 polymer ?
#
loop_
_entity_poly.entity_id
_entity_poly.type
_entity_poly.pdbx_seq_one_letter_code
_entity_poly.pdbx_strand_id
1 'polypeptide(L)' 'MDKIEIFEWSSEGGSYNRHIKEDNLASFTEKLEINGFELKIQAISGWRLYQRSNHRIIVSMTSSDS' A
#
# COMPACT_ATOMS: atom_id res chain seq x y z
N MET A 1 -15.11 8.85 4.77
CA MET A 1 -13.69 8.98 5.15
C MET A 1 -12.93 7.99 4.31
N ASP A 2 -12.01 8.47 3.48
CA ASP A 2 -11.21 7.62 2.62
C ASP A 2 -10.45 6.57 3.42
N LYS A 3 -10.24 5.42 2.77
CA LYS A 3 -9.49 4.31 3.36
C LYS A 3 -8.38 3.93 2.40
N ILE A 4 -7.23 3.57 2.95
CA ILE A 4 -6.20 2.91 2.17
C ILE A 4 -6.41 1.41 2.31
N GLU A 5 -6.60 0.77 1.17
CA GLU A 5 -6.60 -0.68 1.04
C GLU A 5 -5.17 -1.16 0.82
N ILE A 6 -4.79 -2.17 1.59
CA ILE A 6 -3.45 -2.76 1.56
C ILE A 6 -3.59 -4.25 1.37
N PHE A 7 -2.92 -4.75 0.34
CA PHE A 7 -2.70 -6.17 0.11
C PHE A 7 -1.21 -6.43 0.31
N GLU A 8 -0.88 -7.16 1.36
CA GLU A 8 0.49 -7.39 1.81
C GLU A 8 0.84 -8.87 1.65
N TRP A 9 2.03 -9.14 1.11
CA TRP A 9 2.57 -10.49 0.99
C TRP A 9 4.04 -10.52 1.40
N SER A 10 4.35 -11.44 2.31
CA SER A 10 5.71 -11.76 2.73
C SER A 10 5.92 -13.28 2.73
N SER A 11 7.10 -13.72 2.32
CA SER A 11 7.51 -15.13 2.42
C SER A 11 7.51 -15.66 3.85
N GLU A 12 7.61 -14.78 4.85
CA GLU A 12 7.66 -15.14 6.27
C GLU A 12 6.27 -15.10 6.93
N GLY A 13 5.33 -14.33 6.37
CA GLY A 13 4.01 -14.04 6.99
C GLY A 13 2.79 -14.43 6.14
N GLY A 14 2.98 -14.91 4.91
CA GLY A 14 1.90 -15.18 3.97
C GLY A 14 1.31 -13.90 3.36
N SER A 15 0.12 -14.01 2.75
CA SER A 15 -0.65 -12.86 2.25
C SER A 15 -1.78 -12.48 3.20
N TYR A 16 -1.95 -11.20 3.47
CA TYR A 16 -3.12 -10.69 4.19
C TYR A 16 -3.57 -9.33 3.65
N ASN A 17 -4.85 -9.04 3.90
CA ASN A 17 -5.47 -7.78 3.51
C ASN A 17 -5.74 -6.96 4.77
N ARG A 18 -5.42 -5.67 4.74
CA ARG A 18 -5.70 -4.75 5.85
C ARG A 18 -6.20 -3.41 5.31
N HIS A 19 -7.05 -2.76 6.09
CA HIS A 19 -7.49 -1.40 5.84
C HIS A 19 -6.88 -0.50 6.91
N ILE A 20 -6.35 0.65 6.51
CA ILE A 20 -5.92 1.67 7.45
C ILE A 20 -6.67 2.97 7.22
N LYS A 21 -6.94 3.67 8.32
CA LYS A 21 -7.39 5.04 8.28
C LYS A 21 -6.15 5.92 8.21
N GLU A 22 -5.92 6.51 7.06
CA GLU A 22 -4.90 7.53 6.84
C GLU A 22 -5.56 8.67 6.07
N ASP A 23 -5.21 9.90 6.41
CA ASP A 23 -5.86 11.08 5.85
C ASP A 23 -5.48 11.29 4.38
N ASN A 24 -4.35 10.73 3.94
CA ASN A 24 -3.91 10.78 2.56
C ASN A 24 -2.96 9.62 2.20
N LEU A 25 -2.99 9.21 0.93
CA LEU A 25 -2.12 8.16 0.39
C LEU A 25 -0.63 8.54 0.44
N ALA A 26 -0.31 9.83 0.27
CA ALA A 26 1.07 10.30 0.18
C ALA A 26 1.87 10.02 1.47
N SER A 27 1.28 10.34 2.63
CA SER A 27 1.85 10.10 3.95
C SER A 27 2.05 8.60 4.21
N PHE A 28 1.15 7.74 3.74
CA PHE A 28 1.36 6.30 3.86
C PHE A 28 2.51 5.81 2.98
N THR A 29 2.57 6.28 1.73
CA THR A 29 3.63 5.88 0.80
C THR A 29 5.01 6.38 1.21
N GLU A 30 5.09 7.57 1.83
CA GLU A 30 6.32 8.10 2.42
C GLU A 30 6.81 7.19 3.57
N LYS A 31 5.90 6.70 4.43
CA LYS A 31 6.26 5.73 5.48
C LYS A 31 6.84 4.44 4.89
N LEU A 32 6.30 3.94 3.78
CA LEU A 32 6.84 2.77 3.10
C LEU A 32 8.28 3.02 2.62
N GLU A 33 8.51 4.16 1.98
CA GLU A 33 9.82 4.57 1.45
C GLU A 33 10.86 4.73 2.57
N ILE A 34 10.50 5.37 3.68
CA ILE A 34 11.34 5.48 4.89
C ILE A 34 11.69 4.10 5.45
N ASN A 35 10.78 3.12 5.35
CA ASN A 35 11.01 1.74 5.77
C ASN A 35 11.75 0.89 4.72
N GLY A 36 12.28 1.51 3.66
CA GLY A 36 13.09 0.86 2.64
C GLY A 36 12.28 0.06 1.62
N PHE A 37 10.97 0.33 1.48
CA PHE A 37 10.20 -0.18 0.36
C PHE A 37 10.33 0.75 -0.84
N GLU A 38 10.58 0.16 -2.01
CA GLU A 38 10.71 0.90 -3.26
C GLU A 38 9.44 0.77 -4.09
N LEU A 39 8.98 1.88 -4.67
CA LEU A 39 7.91 1.87 -5.66
C LEU A 39 8.39 1.11 -6.91
N LYS A 40 7.68 0.04 -7.26
CA LYS A 40 7.95 -0.77 -8.48
C LYS A 40 6.98 -0.44 -9.61
N ILE A 41 5.72 -0.22 -9.28
CA ILE A 41 4.66 0.05 -10.27
C ILE A 41 3.72 1.11 -9.71
N GLN A 42 3.35 2.08 -10.53
CA GLN A 42 2.25 3.01 -10.30
C GLN A 42 1.29 2.92 -11.48
N ALA A 43 0.11 2.33 -11.25
CA ALA A 43 -0.93 2.23 -12.26
C ALA A 43 -1.80 3.50 -12.27
N ILE A 44 -2.31 3.86 -13.45
CA ILE A 44 -3.22 5.00 -13.64
C ILE A 44 -4.51 4.81 -12.81
N SER A 45 -4.91 3.56 -12.53
CA SER A 45 -6.05 3.21 -11.68
C SER A 45 -5.85 3.50 -10.19
N GLY A 46 -4.75 4.14 -9.78
CA GLY A 46 -4.48 4.53 -8.38
C GLY A 46 -3.80 3.44 -7.54
N TRP A 47 -3.48 2.29 -8.14
CA TRP A 47 -2.77 1.20 -7.48
C TRP A 47 -1.26 1.41 -7.52
N ARG A 48 -0.59 1.18 -6.39
CA ARG A 48 0.88 1.25 -6.27
C ARG A 48 1.43 -0.03 -5.66
N LEU A 49 2.45 -0.61 -6.30
CA LEU A 49 3.20 -1.75 -5.76
C LEU A 49 4.52 -1.26 -5.18
N TYR A 50 4.72 -1.55 -3.90
CA TYR A 50 5.94 -1.34 -3.16
C TYR A 50 6.62 -2.68 -2.86
N GLN A 51 7.94 -2.75 -2.97
CA GLN A 51 8.69 -3.97 -2.68
C GLN A 51 9.97 -3.69 -1.87
N ARG A 52 10.21 -4.53 -0.87
CA ARG A 52 11.47 -4.62 -0.11
C ARG A 52 11.86 -6.09 0.01
N SER A 53 12.97 -6.50 -0.62
CA SER A 53 13.37 -7.91 -0.69
C SER A 53 12.22 -8.80 -1.21
N ASN A 54 11.80 -9.79 -0.44
CA ASN A 54 10.69 -10.70 -0.76
C ASN A 54 9.33 -10.22 -0.24
N HIS A 55 9.27 -8.98 0.28
CA HIS A 55 8.05 -8.39 0.82
C HIS A 55 7.44 -7.45 -0.21
N ARG A 56 6.19 -7.70 -0.61
CA ARG A 56 5.41 -6.88 -1.53
C ARG A 56 4.19 -6.30 -0.83
N ILE A 57 3.93 -5.02 -1.07
CA ILE A 57 2.77 -4.29 -0.56
C ILE A 57 2.10 -3.60 -1.75
N ILE A 58 0.83 -3.88 -1.96
CA ILE A 58 0.00 -3.19 -2.95
C ILE A 58 -0.93 -2.26 -2.18
N VAL A 59 -0.93 -0.98 -2.55
CA VAL A 59 -1.81 0.03 -1.95
C VAL A 59 -2.69 0.72 -2.98
N SER A 60 -3.93 0.97 -2.59
CA SER A 60 -4.89 1.81 -3.31
C SER A 60 -5.68 2.66 -2.32
N MET A 61 -6.09 3.85 -2.75
CA MET A 61 -7.14 4.59 -2.05
C MET A 61 -8.49 4.09 -2.54
N THR A 62 -9.37 3.75 -1.61
CA THR A 62 -10.80 3.65 -1.89
C THR A 62 -11.51 4.85 -1.28
N SER A 63 -12.00 5.72 -2.17
CA SER A 63 -12.84 6.85 -1.79
C SER A 63 -14.13 6.29 -1.22
N SER A 64 -14.52 6.78 -0.05
CA SER A 64 -15.84 6.42 0.51
C SER A 64 -16.92 7.32 -0.09
N ASP A 65 -17.26 7.10 -1.35
CA ASP A 65 -18.52 7.56 -1.96
C ASP A 65 -19.10 6.31 -2.66
N SER A 66 -20.18 5.66 -2.22
CA SER A 66 -21.44 6.13 -1.61
C SER A 66 -21.94 5.18 -0.52
#